data_AF-A0A948PYR6-F1
#
_entry.id   AF-A0A948PYR6-F1
#
_cell.length_a   1.000
_cell.length_b   1.000
_cell.length_c   1.000
_cell.angle_alpha   90.00
_cell.angle_beta   90.00
_cell.angle_gamma   90.00
#
_symmetry.space_group_name_H-M   'P 1'
#
loop_
_entity.id
_entity.type
_entity.pdbx_description
1 polymer ?
#
loop_
_entity_poly.entity_id
_entity_poly.type
_entity_poly.pdbx_seq_one_letter_code
_entity_poly.pdbx_strand_id
1 'polypeptide(L)'
;MTPEGFPESDDPRLPDLGKILETLRENEEIARKFFEIEVGILSILDFKDLFVRVLSEIREKFGVPYVWISLVDRSEISDLIQALTSSKNLKESLNVIDRKTF
;
A
#
# COMPACT_ATOMS: atom_id res chain seq x y z
N MET A 1 13.35 -10.66 48.22
CA MET A 1 12.30 -9.76 47.70
C MET A 1 12.44 -9.77 46.19
N THR A 2 11.85 -10.78 45.55
CA THR A 2 11.89 -11.02 44.10
C THR A 2 10.55 -10.57 43.53
N PRO A 3 10.52 -9.87 42.39
CA PRO A 3 9.27 -9.37 41.83
C PRO A 3 8.44 -10.56 41.34
N GLU A 4 7.22 -10.65 41.84
CA GLU A 4 6.23 -11.64 41.41
C GLU A 4 6.02 -11.50 39.90
N GLY A 5 6.36 -12.57 39.18
CA GLY A 5 6.02 -12.69 37.76
C GLY A 5 4.51 -12.62 37.60
N PHE A 6 4.06 -11.88 36.60
CA PHE A 6 2.65 -11.84 36.21
C PHE A 6 2.13 -13.27 36.01
N PRO A 7 0.93 -13.61 36.51
CA PRO A 7 0.39 -14.95 36.35
C PRO A 7 0.14 -15.21 34.87
N GLU A 8 0.80 -16.24 34.32
CA GLU A 8 0.43 -16.83 33.02
C GLU A 8 -1.05 -17.23 33.12
N SER A 9 -1.87 -16.58 32.29
CA SER A 9 -3.32 -16.80 32.26
C SER A 9 -3.62 -17.89 31.24
N ASP A 10 -3.64 -19.14 31.70
CA ASP A 10 -4.05 -20.33 30.92
C ASP A 10 -5.58 -20.41 30.71
N ASP A 11 -6.28 -19.31 30.37
CA ASP A 11 -7.68 -19.39 29.89
C ASP A 11 -7.68 -19.40 28.35
N PRO A 12 -7.98 -20.56 27.70
CA PRO A 12 -7.98 -20.71 26.25
C PRO A 12 -9.06 -19.87 25.52
N ARG A 13 -9.92 -19.16 26.25
CA ARG A 13 -10.96 -18.28 25.69
C ARG A 13 -10.61 -16.79 25.74
N LEU A 14 -9.55 -16.41 26.46
CA LEU A 14 -9.02 -15.05 26.40
C LEU A 14 -8.03 -15.00 25.24
N PRO A 15 -8.32 -14.25 24.16
CA PRO A 15 -7.30 -14.01 23.16
C PRO A 15 -6.09 -13.41 23.86
N ASP A 16 -4.92 -14.00 23.60
CA ASP A 16 -3.64 -13.58 24.16
C ASP A 16 -3.51 -12.06 24.00
N LEU A 17 -3.65 -11.34 25.12
CA LEU A 17 -3.70 -9.89 25.14
C LEU A 17 -2.40 -9.31 24.55
N GLY A 18 -1.29 -10.02 24.69
CA GLY A 18 -0.02 -9.69 24.06
C GLY A 18 -0.12 -9.71 22.53
N LYS A 19 -0.68 -10.77 21.96
CA LYS A 19 -0.89 -10.88 20.50
C LYS A 19 -1.87 -9.83 19.97
N ILE A 20 -2.93 -9.51 20.71
CA ILE A 20 -3.85 -8.44 20.32
C ILE A 20 -3.13 -7.10 20.29
N LEU A 21 -2.37 -6.76 21.32
CA LEU A 21 -1.61 -5.52 21.39
C LEU A 21 -0.56 -5.41 20.28
N GLU A 22 0.12 -6.51 19.97
CA GLU A 22 1.08 -6.57 18.86
C GLU A 22 0.39 -6.34 17.51
N THR A 23 -0.72 -7.03 17.25
CA THR A 23 -1.54 -6.86 16.03
C THR A 23 -2.06 -5.43 15.91
N LEU A 24 -2.51 -4.82 17.01
CA LEU A 24 -2.97 -3.43 17.02
C LEU A 24 -1.84 -2.46 16.67
N ARG A 25 -0.64 -2.69 17.19
CA ARG A 25 0.55 -1.87 16.91
C ARG A 25 0.93 -1.96 15.43
N GLU A 26 0.95 -3.17 14.86
CA GLU A 26 1.22 -3.37 13.44
C GLU A 26 0.17 -2.68 12.56
N ASN A 27 -1.11 -2.81 12.91
CA ASN A 27 -2.20 -2.16 12.19
C ASN A 27 -2.10 -0.64 12.25
N GLU A 28 -1.71 -0.07 13.39
CA GLU A 28 -1.48 1.37 13.53
C GLU A 28 -0.33 1.84 12.63
N GLU A 29 0.77 1.10 12.57
CA GLU A 29 1.89 1.44 11.67
C GLU A 29 1.50 1.37 10.19
N ILE A 30 0.70 0.37 9.82
CA ILE A 30 0.15 0.24 8.47
C ILE A 30 -0.77 1.43 8.16
N ALA A 31 -1.69 1.77 9.06
CA ALA A 31 -2.62 2.88 8.89
C ALA A 31 -1.87 4.23 8.75
N ARG A 32 -0.81 4.44 9.53
CA ARG A 32 0.05 5.64 9.42
C ARG A 32 0.72 5.74 8.06
N LYS A 33 1.28 4.64 7.54
CA LYS A 33 1.89 4.61 6.20
C LYS A 33 0.86 4.91 5.10
N PHE A 34 -0.35 4.34 5.22
CA PHE A 34 -1.43 4.64 4.28
C PHE A 34 -1.84 6.12 4.31
N PHE A 35 -1.99 6.70 5.51
CA PHE A 35 -2.35 8.11 5.65
C PHE A 35 -1.32 9.04 5.00
N GLU A 36 -0.02 8.79 5.21
CA GLU A 36 1.04 9.58 4.55
C GLU A 36 0.96 9.50 3.02
N ILE A 37 0.67 8.30 2.49
CA ILE A 37 0.49 8.09 1.05
C ILE A 37 -0.77 8.83 0.55
N GLU A 38 -1.89 8.76 1.26
CA GLU A 38 -3.12 9.47 0.89
C GLU A 38 -2.90 10.99 0.84
N VAL A 39 -2.21 11.56 1.82
CA VAL A 39 -1.84 12.98 1.82
C VAL A 39 -0.94 13.29 0.63
N GLY A 40 0.05 12.44 0.34
CA GLY A 40 0.91 12.58 -0.84
C GLY A 40 0.11 12.55 -2.15
N ILE A 41 -0.86 11.64 -2.27
CA ILE A 41 -1.75 11.50 -3.42
C ILE A 41 -2.60 12.75 -3.63
N LEU A 42 -3.23 13.24 -2.56
CA LEU A 42 -4.08 14.43 -2.60
C LEU A 42 -3.29 15.72 -2.90
N SER A 43 -1.98 15.70 -2.68
CA SER A 43 -1.09 16.83 -2.98
C SER A 43 -0.65 16.90 -4.45
N ILE A 44 -0.95 15.85 -5.26
CA ILE A 44 -0.53 15.79 -6.66
C ILE A 44 -1.58 16.46 -7.55
N LEU A 45 -1.17 17.57 -8.16
CA LEU A 45 -1.99 18.38 -9.05
C LEU A 45 -1.93 17.92 -10.52
N ASP A 46 -0.93 17.11 -10.88
CA ASP A 46 -0.75 16.55 -12.23
C ASP A 46 -1.08 15.06 -12.26
N PHE A 47 -2.14 14.72 -12.99
CA PHE A 47 -2.65 13.37 -13.12
C PHE A 47 -1.65 12.39 -13.78
N LYS A 48 -0.71 12.89 -14.60
CA LYS A 48 0.34 12.06 -15.21
C LYS A 48 1.39 11.63 -14.19
N ASP A 49 1.72 12.52 -13.26
CA ASP A 49 2.72 12.25 -12.22
C ASP A 49 2.12 11.52 -11.01
N LEU A 50 0.78 11.50 -10.89
CA LEU A 50 0.04 10.80 -9.84
C LEU A 50 0.52 9.36 -9.66
N PHE A 51 0.40 8.54 -10.71
CA PHE A 51 0.72 7.11 -10.62
C PHE A 51 2.23 6.85 -10.44
N VAL A 52 3.07 7.68 -11.05
CA VAL A 52 4.53 7.63 -10.85
C VAL A 52 4.86 7.83 -9.38
N ARG A 53 4.29 8.87 -8.77
CA ARG A 53 4.56 9.23 -7.38
C ARG A 53 3.95 8.20 -6.43
N VAL A 54 2.71 7.78 -6.64
CA VAL A 54 2.04 6.73 -5.85
C VAL A 54 2.89 5.47 -5.80
N LEU A 55 3.33 4.97 -6.95
CA LEU A 55 4.13 3.74 -7.03
C LEU A 55 5.48 3.89 -6.32
N SER A 56 6.12 5.07 -6.40
CA SER A 56 7.37 5.34 -5.69
C SER A 56 7.17 5.40 -4.18
N GLU A 57 6.16 6.15 -3.72
CA GLU A 57 5.83 6.29 -2.30
C GLU A 57 5.46 4.93 -1.69
N ILE A 58 4.68 4.10 -2.38
CA ILE A 58 4.36 2.74 -1.93
C ILE A 58 5.64 1.90 -1.81
N ARG A 59 6.52 1.94 -2.83
CA ARG A 59 7.78 1.18 -2.83
C ARG A 59 8.67 1.58 -1.66
N GLU A 60 8.83 2.87 -1.42
CA GLU A 60 9.69 3.42 -0.37
C GLU A 60 9.12 3.21 1.03
N LYS A 61 7.84 3.54 1.24
CA LYS A 61 7.20 3.51 2.57
C LYS A 61 6.89 2.08 3.04
N PHE A 62 6.53 1.19 2.13
CA PHE A 62 6.30 -0.22 2.46
C PHE A 62 7.56 -1.09 2.35
N GLY A 63 8.66 -0.56 1.78
CA GLY A 63 9.90 -1.33 1.62
C GLY A 63 9.74 -2.54 0.70
N VAL A 64 8.80 -2.49 -0.24
CA VAL A 64 8.47 -3.60 -1.13
C VAL A 64 9.24 -3.48 -2.45
N PRO A 65 9.93 -4.54 -2.92
CA PRO A 65 10.78 -4.45 -4.11
C PRO A 65 10.01 -4.32 -5.42
N TYR A 66 8.78 -4.83 -5.49
CA TYR A 66 7.97 -4.85 -6.70
C TYR A 66 6.56 -4.34 -6.39
N VAL A 67 6.13 -3.33 -7.15
CA VAL A 67 4.78 -2.75 -7.09
C VAL A 67 4.23 -2.76 -8.51
N TRP A 68 2.96 -3.12 -8.66
CA TRP A 68 2.30 -3.34 -9.95
C TRP A 68 0.99 -2.56 -9.97
N ILE A 69 0.64 -1.99 -11.12
CA ILE A 69 -0.67 -1.37 -11.35
C ILE A 69 -1.29 -1.95 -12.61
N SER A 70 -2.59 -2.25 -12.54
CA SER A 70 -3.37 -2.68 -13.70
C SER A 70 -4.40 -1.60 -14.05
N LEU A 71 -4.37 -1.10 -15.28
CA LEU A 71 -5.32 -0.12 -15.80
C LEU A 71 -6.20 -0.77 -16.86
N VAL A 72 -7.52 -0.56 -16.76
CA VAL A 72 -8.46 -1.04 -17.78
C VAL A 72 -8.60 0.02 -18.85
N ASP A 73 -8.27 -0.31 -20.09
CA ASP A 73 -8.28 0.65 -21.20
C ASP A 73 -9.70 1.22 -21.42
N ARG A 74 -9.76 2.56 -21.45
CA ARG A 74 -10.91 3.39 -21.77
C ARG A 74 -10.37 4.55 -22.61
N SER A 75 -11.14 4.99 -23.60
CA SER A 75 -10.75 6.10 -24.48
C SER A 75 -10.33 7.36 -23.72
N GLU A 76 -10.94 7.63 -22.56
CA GLU A 76 -10.67 8.81 -21.73
C GLU A 76 -9.32 8.79 -21.01
N ILE A 77 -8.71 7.60 -20.81
CA ILE A 77 -7.41 7.46 -20.14
C ILE A 77 -6.33 6.95 -21.10
N SER A 78 -6.59 6.89 -22.40
CA SER A 78 -5.64 6.34 -23.38
C SER A 78 -4.38 7.21 -23.50
N ASP A 79 -4.53 8.55 -23.47
CA ASP A 79 -3.41 9.49 -23.43
C ASP A 79 -2.54 9.33 -22.16
N LEU A 80 -3.18 8.95 -21.05
CA LEU A 80 -2.50 8.66 -19.79
C LEU A 80 -1.76 7.32 -19.85
N ILE A 81 -2.40 6.27 -20.38
CA ILE A 81 -1.77 4.97 -20.59
C ILE A 81 -0.53 5.14 -21.49
N GLN A 82 -0.61 5.97 -22.52
CA GLN A 82 0.51 6.29 -23.40
C GLN A 82 1.64 7.03 -22.67
N ALA A 83 1.30 8.01 -21.81
CA ALA A 83 2.29 8.71 -20.99
C ALA A 83 2.99 7.77 -20.00
N LEU A 84 2.24 6.88 -19.35
CA LEU A 84 2.76 5.91 -18.36
C LEU A 84 3.62 4.82 -19.01
N THR A 85 3.22 4.28 -20.17
CA THR A 85 4.03 3.31 -20.95
C THR A 85 5.29 3.92 -21.56
N SER A 86 5.33 5.24 -21.74
CA SER A 86 6.52 5.96 -22.19
C SER A 86 7.57 6.15 -21.08
N SER A 87 7.17 6.02 -19.81
CA SER A 87 8.08 6.09 -18.66
C SER A 87 8.81 4.76 -18.45
N LYS A 88 10.14 4.75 -18.60
CA LYS A 88 10.99 3.55 -18.45
C LYS A 88 10.79 2.85 -17.09
N ASN A 89 10.56 3.61 -16.02
CA ASN A 89 10.43 3.07 -14.66
C ASN A 89 9.07 2.38 -14.39
N LEU A 90 8.07 2.69 -15.21
CA LEU A 90 6.67 2.28 -15.00
C LEU A 90 6.24 1.19 -15.98
N LYS A 91 6.94 1.07 -17.11
CA LYS A 91 6.64 0.07 -18.14
C LYS A 91 6.74 -1.37 -17.63
N GLU A 92 7.61 -1.63 -16.65
CA GLU A 92 7.80 -2.97 -16.04
C GLU A 92 6.77 -3.28 -14.94
N SER A 93 6.12 -2.25 -14.39
CA SER A 93 5.13 -2.36 -13.31
C SER A 93 3.69 -2.10 -13.78
N LEU A 94 3.48 -1.81 -15.06
CA LEU A 94 2.18 -1.47 -15.62
C LEU A 94 1.62 -2.62 -16.48
N ASN A 95 0.43 -3.07 -16.13
CA ASN A 95 -0.37 -3.96 -16.96
C ASN A 95 -1.59 -3.20 -17.50
N VAL A 96 -1.82 -3.26 -18.82
CA VAL A 96 -2.98 -2.63 -19.45
C VAL A 96 -3.92 -3.74 -19.92
N ILE A 97 -5.16 -3.72 -19.42
CA ILE A 97 -6.16 -4.75 -19.70
C ILE A 97 -7.23 -4.16 -20.60
N ASP A 98 -7.50 -4.81 -21.74
CA ASP A 98 -8.61 -4.41 -22.60
C ASP A 98 -9.94 -4.74 -21.92
N ARG A 99 -10.89 -3.79 -21.93
CA ARG A 99 -12.20 -3.94 -21.29
C ARG A 99 -12.95 -5.18 -21.75
N LYS A 100 -12.78 -5.63 -23.00
CA LYS A 100 -13.47 -6.82 -23.55
C LYS A 100 -13.00 -8.13 -22.91
N THR A 101 -11.94 -8.09 -22.11
CA THR A 101 -11.39 -9.23 -21.38
C THR A 101 -12.02 -9.40 -19.98
N PHE A 102 -12.78 -8.40 -19.49
CA PHE A 102 -13.49 -8.39 -18.20
C PHE A 102 -15.01 -8.41 -18.42
#